data_AF-A0A4Y8CDB1-F1
#
_entry.id   AF-A0A4Y8CDB1-F1
#
_cell.length_a   1.000
_cell.length_b   1.000
_cell.length_c   1.000
_cell.angle_alpha   90.00
_cell.angle_beta   90.00
_cell.angle_gamma   90.00
#
_symmetry.space_group_name_H-M   'P 1'
#
loop_
_entity.id
_entity.type
_entity.pdbx_description
1 polymer ?
#
loop_
_entity_poly.entity_id
_entity_poly.type
_entity_poly.pdbx_seq_one_letter_code
_entity_poly.pdbx_strand_id
1 'polypeptide(L)'
;VDDHINASFSYDAKTGDGLFQINAKPGFKVAIEDKGTNFAGAFSIGGFFSGTDASDMKVKDSILNDPSTVRASLNGVDSGNDMANKIIQLQYEKVNFYNEDGTIDNLTMEEYYRKLTGKIASDGENNNVVNSSNETLYNSVYSEYQSKSGVNTNEELAALIQYQSSYGAAAKIVSTVDQMLDTLLGLKS
;
A
#
# COMPACT_ATOMS: atom_id res chain seq x y z
N VAL A 1 9.59 37.75 43.83
CA VAL A 1 9.67 37.71 42.36
C VAL A 1 8.26 37.47 41.88
N ASP A 2 7.64 38.44 41.24
CA ASP A 2 6.28 38.27 40.73
C ASP A 2 6.32 37.26 39.59
N ASP A 3 5.73 36.09 39.82
CA ASP A 3 5.62 35.07 38.80
C ASP A 3 4.49 35.47 37.84
N HIS A 4 4.80 35.67 36.57
CA HIS A 4 3.84 36.09 35.55
C HIS A 4 3.26 34.91 34.76
N ILE A 5 3.70 33.69 35.06
CA ILE A 5 3.34 32.46 34.36
C ILE A 5 2.94 31.41 35.40
N ASN A 6 1.92 30.61 35.10
CA ASN A 6 1.59 29.42 35.89
C ASN A 6 1.61 28.21 34.97
N ALA A 7 2.45 27.23 35.30
CA ALA A 7 2.51 25.95 34.59
C ALA A 7 1.90 24.85 35.46
N SER A 8 1.04 24.02 34.89
CA SER A 8 0.41 22.91 35.57
C SER A 8 0.40 21.66 34.68
N PHE A 9 0.48 20.51 35.35
CA PHE A 9 0.27 19.21 34.74
C PHE A 9 -0.84 18.49 35.51
N SER A 10 -1.79 17.91 34.80
CA SER A 10 -2.84 17.09 35.35
C SER A 10 -2.91 15.77 34.60
N TYR A 11 -3.11 14.68 35.34
CA TYR A 11 -3.33 13.36 34.78
C TYR A 11 -4.72 12.87 35.18
N ASP A 12 -5.56 12.55 34.20
CA ASP A 12 -6.86 11.94 34.45
C ASP A 12 -6.73 10.41 34.46
N ALA A 13 -6.84 9.80 35.64
CA ALA A 13 -6.72 8.36 35.80
C ALA A 13 -7.85 7.56 35.14
N LYS A 14 -8.98 8.20 34.78
CA LYS A 14 -10.11 7.53 34.11
C LYS A 14 -9.92 7.44 32.61
N THR A 15 -9.40 8.50 31.99
CA THR A 15 -9.15 8.52 30.55
C THR A 15 -7.73 8.03 30.21
N GLY A 16 -6.80 8.12 31.17
CA GLY A 16 -5.38 7.85 30.94
C GLY A 16 -4.63 9.03 30.32
N ASP A 17 -5.26 10.20 30.23
CA ASP A 17 -4.70 11.35 29.53
C ASP A 17 -3.92 12.28 30.46
N GLY A 18 -2.76 12.72 29.98
CA GLY A 18 -1.99 13.80 30.58
C GLY A 18 -2.25 15.12 29.85
N LEU A 19 -2.49 16.19 30.60
CA LEU A 19 -2.65 17.54 30.07
C LEU A 19 -1.62 18.47 30.73
N PHE A 20 -0.80 19.11 29.90
CA PHE A 20 0.12 20.15 30.31
C PHE A 20 -0.38 21.52 29.85
N GLN A 21 -0.39 22.49 30.74
CA GLN A 21 -0.88 23.84 30.47
C GLN A 21 0.10 24.88 31.00
N ILE A 22 0.26 25.96 30.24
CA ILE A 22 0.97 27.17 30.68
C ILE A 22 0.05 28.36 30.46
N ASN A 23 -0.28 29.05 31.54
CA ASN A 23 -1.15 30.22 31.54
C ASN A 23 -0.34 31.46 31.95
N ALA A 24 -0.32 32.48 31.09
CA ALA A 24 0.25 33.78 31.42
C ALA A 24 -0.78 34.65 32.13
N LYS A 25 -0.34 35.46 33.11
CA LYS A 25 -1.20 36.47 33.77
C LYS A 25 -1.69 37.51 32.74
N PRO A 26 -2.83 38.18 32.99
CA PRO A 26 -3.32 39.25 32.12
C PRO A 26 -2.23 40.28 31.80
N GLY A 27 -2.10 40.64 30.52
CA GLY A 27 -1.05 41.55 30.02
C GLY A 27 0.25 40.86 29.59
N PHE A 28 0.40 39.54 29.83
CA PHE A 28 1.57 38.77 29.42
C PHE A 28 1.18 37.68 28.40
N LYS A 29 2.16 37.28 27.58
CA LYS A 29 2.07 36.14 26.67
C LYS A 29 3.23 35.19 26.96
N VAL A 30 3.06 33.92 26.63
CA VAL A 30 4.08 32.89 26.78
C VAL A 30 4.29 32.17 25.46
N ALA A 31 5.55 31.86 25.16
CA ALA A 31 5.97 31.08 24.01
C ALA A 31 7.11 30.14 24.44
N ILE A 32 7.33 29.07 23.69
CA ILE A 32 8.42 28.11 23.93
C ILE A 32 9.33 28.14 22.70
N GLU A 33 10.63 28.36 22.93
CA GLU A 33 11.67 28.19 21.92
C GLU A 33 12.47 26.94 22.28
N ASP A 34 12.32 25.89 21.45
CA ASP A 34 13.01 24.63 21.65
C ASP A 34 14.43 24.66 21.06
N LYS A 35 15.32 23.86 21.66
CA LYS A 35 16.72 23.68 21.23
C LYS A 35 17.05 22.21 20.96
N GLY A 36 16.11 21.48 20.34
CA GLY A 36 16.29 20.12 19.85
C GLY A 36 15.59 19.02 20.64
N THR A 37 14.77 19.36 21.64
CA THR A 37 14.01 18.35 22.41
C THR A 37 12.72 17.95 21.71
N ASN A 38 12.21 18.80 20.82
CA ASN A 38 10.90 18.70 20.19
C ASN A 38 9.72 18.64 21.18
N PHE A 39 9.93 18.93 22.47
CA PHE A 39 8.92 18.76 23.53
C PHE A 39 7.61 19.50 23.23
N ALA A 40 7.68 20.80 22.94
CA ALA A 40 6.48 21.59 22.65
C ALA A 40 5.83 21.19 21.32
N GLY A 41 6.63 20.77 20.33
CA GLY A 41 6.13 20.31 19.04
C GLY A 41 5.39 18.98 19.14
N ALA A 42 5.99 17.98 19.78
CA ALA A 42 5.44 16.63 19.94
C ALA A 42 4.16 16.62 20.78
N PHE A 43 4.10 17.42 21.85
CA PHE A 43 2.90 17.55 22.70
C PHE A 43 1.92 18.65 22.22
N SER A 44 2.16 19.28 21.06
CA SER A 44 1.33 20.36 20.52
C SER A 44 1.09 21.53 21.51
N ILE A 45 2.07 21.83 22.37
CA ILE A 45 1.99 22.93 23.34
C ILE A 45 2.20 24.24 22.59
N GLY A 46 1.14 25.04 22.46
CA GLY A 46 1.16 26.24 21.61
C GLY A 46 1.39 25.95 20.12
N GLY A 47 1.24 24.69 19.69
CA GLY A 47 1.48 24.25 18.32
C GLY A 47 0.36 24.63 17.34
N PHE A 48 0.68 24.56 16.05
CA PHE A 48 -0.27 24.80 14.95
C PHE A 48 -1.10 23.55 14.60
N PHE A 49 -0.45 22.37 14.62
CA PHE A 49 -1.09 21.08 14.38
C PHE A 49 -1.31 20.32 15.68
N SER A 50 -2.28 19.41 15.67
CA SER A 50 -2.56 18.40 16.69
C SER A 50 -2.65 17.02 16.01
N GLY A 51 -2.42 15.96 16.78
CA GLY A 51 -2.32 14.59 16.28
C GLY A 51 -0.92 14.00 16.54
N THR A 52 -0.83 12.68 16.42
CA THR A 52 0.39 11.89 16.63
C THR A 52 0.80 11.08 15.40
N ASP A 53 -0.12 10.86 14.47
CA ASP A 53 0.11 10.11 13.24
C ASP A 53 -0.67 10.70 12.04
N ALA A 54 -0.57 10.05 10.88
CA ALA A 54 -1.21 10.52 9.66
C ALA A 54 -2.75 10.44 9.68
N SER A 55 -3.35 9.66 10.58
CA SER A 55 -4.79 9.45 10.69
C SER A 55 -5.49 10.49 11.55
N ASP A 56 -4.78 11.07 12.53
CA ASP A 56 -5.31 12.06 13.48
C ASP A 56 -4.72 13.47 13.27
N MET A 57 -3.74 13.64 12.37
CA MET A 57 -3.15 14.94 12.05
C MET A 57 -4.20 15.94 11.57
N LYS A 58 -4.32 17.06 12.30
CA LYS A 58 -5.23 18.17 11.99
C LYS A 58 -4.68 19.51 12.46
N VAL A 59 -5.23 20.60 11.95
CA VAL A 59 -5.01 21.93 12.54
C VAL A 59 -5.64 21.95 13.93
N LYS A 60 -4.99 22.60 14.89
CA LYS A 60 -5.46 22.65 16.28
C LYS A 60 -6.86 23.25 16.37
N ASP A 61 -7.75 22.63 17.14
CA ASP A 61 -9.17 22.99 17.20
C ASP A 61 -9.40 24.46 17.58
N SER A 62 -8.57 25.04 18.45
CA SER A 62 -8.65 26.46 18.81
C SER A 62 -8.41 27.40 17.62
N ILE A 63 -7.53 27.00 16.69
CA ILE A 63 -7.24 27.75 15.47
C ILE A 63 -8.35 27.54 14.44
N LEU A 64 -8.87 26.32 14.31
CA LEU A 64 -9.99 26.02 13.41
C LEU A 64 -11.26 26.79 13.81
N ASN A 65 -11.55 26.83 15.11
CA ASN A 65 -12.73 27.51 15.64
C ASN A 65 -12.61 29.04 15.56
N ASP A 66 -11.40 29.59 15.67
CA ASP A 66 -11.14 31.01 15.51
C ASP A 66 -9.79 31.27 14.80
N PRO A 67 -9.81 31.41 13.46
CA PRO A 67 -8.62 31.70 12.67
C PRO A 67 -7.95 33.04 13.02
N SER A 68 -8.66 33.97 13.67
CA SER A 68 -8.08 35.25 14.11
C SER A 68 -7.05 35.09 15.23
N THR A 69 -6.92 33.89 15.82
CA THR A 69 -5.93 33.57 16.85
C THR A 69 -4.53 33.28 16.29
N VAL A 70 -4.40 33.05 14.98
CA VAL A 70 -3.10 32.79 14.33
C VAL A 70 -2.18 34.01 14.45
N ARG A 71 -0.90 33.79 14.75
CA ARG A 71 0.12 34.85 14.84
C ARG A 71 1.30 34.50 13.96
N ALA A 72 1.87 35.51 13.32
CA ALA A 72 3.05 35.37 12.46
C ALA A 72 4.36 35.80 13.13
N SER A 73 4.31 36.34 14.35
CA SER A 73 5.45 36.88 15.09
C SER A 73 5.88 36.03 16.28
N LEU A 74 7.16 36.09 16.67
CA LEU A 74 7.66 35.41 17.88
C LEU A 74 7.14 36.04 19.18
N ASN A 75 6.87 37.36 19.17
CA ASN A 75 6.41 38.10 20.34
C ASN A 75 4.88 38.05 20.56
N GLY A 76 4.14 37.41 19.66
CA GLY A 76 2.69 37.26 19.73
C GLY A 76 1.88 38.54 19.43
N VAL A 77 2.52 39.59 18.93
CA VAL A 77 1.88 40.81 18.43
C VAL A 77 1.47 40.61 16.97
N ASP A 78 0.25 41.02 16.62
CA ASP A 78 -0.30 40.86 15.28
C ASP A 78 0.23 41.94 14.31
N SER A 79 1.52 41.85 14.00
CA SER A 79 2.21 42.80 13.10
C SER A 79 3.49 42.22 12.50
N GLY A 80 4.28 41.46 13.28
CA GLY A 80 5.51 40.82 12.80
C GLY A 80 5.25 39.52 12.03
N ASN A 81 6.23 39.08 11.24
CA ASN A 81 6.18 37.86 10.40
C ASN A 81 7.40 36.93 10.56
N ASP A 82 8.20 37.15 11.59
CA ASP A 82 9.45 36.45 11.88
C ASP A 82 9.25 34.95 12.14
N MET A 83 8.15 34.53 12.79
CA MET A 83 7.82 33.10 12.95
C MET A 83 7.32 32.50 11.63
N ALA A 84 6.46 33.20 10.90
CA ALA A 84 5.94 32.71 9.62
C ALA A 84 7.06 32.50 8.60
N ASN A 85 8.06 33.38 8.56
CA ASN A 85 9.24 33.22 7.69
C ASN A 85 10.06 31.97 8.06
N LYS A 86 10.20 31.63 9.35
CA LYS A 86 10.83 30.37 9.78
C LYS A 86 10.06 29.14 9.28
N ILE A 87 8.73 29.18 9.33
CA ILE A 87 7.87 28.09 8.81
C ILE A 87 7.99 27.95 7.29
N ILE A 88 8.08 29.07 6.56
CA ILE A 88 8.31 29.05 5.11
C ILE A 88 9.67 28.41 4.81
N GLN A 89 10.72 28.77 5.56
CA GLN A 89 12.06 28.24 5.37
C GLN A 89 12.14 26.73 5.69
N LEU A 90 11.36 26.26 6.67
CA LEU A 90 11.32 24.85 7.10
C LEU A 90 11.08 23.87 5.95
N GLN A 91 10.34 24.27 4.90
CA GLN A 91 10.11 23.39 3.74
C GLN A 91 11.40 22.98 3.02
N TYR A 92 12.44 23.81 3.11
CA TYR A 92 13.76 23.58 2.50
C TYR A 92 14.79 23.06 3.51
N GLU A 93 14.46 23.03 4.80
CA GLU A 93 15.35 22.53 5.83
C GLU A 93 15.26 21.01 5.93
N LYS A 94 16.40 20.39 6.23
CA LYS A 94 16.46 18.95 6.49
C LYS A 94 16.10 18.68 7.95
N VAL A 95 15.05 17.92 8.15
CA VAL A 95 14.56 17.49 9.46
C VAL A 95 14.76 15.99 9.63
N ASN A 96 14.75 15.54 10.88
CA ASN A 96 14.88 14.13 11.20
C ASN A 96 13.50 13.45 11.14
N PHE A 97 13.40 12.38 10.35
CA PHE A 97 12.28 11.45 10.35
C PHE A 97 12.70 10.19 11.11
N TYR A 98 11.98 9.87 12.18
CA TYR A 98 12.22 8.69 13.00
C TYR A 98 11.36 7.54 12.45
N ASN A 99 12.00 6.60 11.77
CA ASN A 99 11.31 5.51 11.11
C ASN A 99 11.09 4.33 12.07
N GLU A 100 10.03 3.54 11.83
CA GLU A 100 9.69 2.34 12.61
C GLU A 100 10.81 1.28 12.58
N ASP A 101 11.60 1.24 11.50
CA ASP A 101 12.74 0.33 11.36
C ASP A 101 13.98 0.75 12.19
N GLY A 102 13.86 1.82 12.98
CA GLY A 102 14.92 2.37 13.82
C GLY A 102 15.90 3.28 13.09
N THR A 103 15.74 3.48 11.78
CA THR A 103 16.55 4.43 11.02
C THR A 103 16.08 5.86 11.23
N ILE A 104 16.99 6.81 11.04
CA ILE A 104 16.69 8.24 11.07
C ILE A 104 17.10 8.84 9.74
N ASP A 105 16.12 9.28 8.94
CA ASP A 105 16.37 9.99 7.70
C ASP A 105 16.49 11.50 7.97
N ASN A 106 17.49 12.15 7.38
CA ASN A 106 17.65 13.60 7.44
C ASN A 106 17.39 14.21 6.04
N LEU A 107 16.14 14.61 5.80
CA LEU A 107 15.62 15.01 4.49
C LEU A 107 14.63 16.19 4.65
N THR A 108 14.28 16.85 3.57
CA THR A 108 13.13 17.77 3.58
C THR A 108 11.81 16.98 3.60
N MET A 109 10.70 17.65 3.94
CA MET A 109 9.36 17.05 3.92
C MET A 109 8.99 16.47 2.55
N GLU A 110 9.31 17.19 1.48
CA GLU A 110 9.07 16.73 0.10
C GLU A 110 9.96 15.53 -0.26
N GLU A 111 11.25 15.60 0.07
CA GLU A 111 12.20 14.51 -0.20
C GLU A 111 11.78 13.21 0.49
N TYR A 112 11.35 13.29 1.75
CA TYR A 112 10.88 12.12 2.49
C TYR A 112 9.61 11.50 1.88
N TYR A 113 8.63 12.33 1.49
CA TYR A 113 7.44 11.84 0.80
C TYR A 113 7.78 11.22 -0.57
N ARG A 114 8.71 11.82 -1.33
CA ARG A 114 9.21 11.25 -2.59
C ARG A 114 9.98 9.95 -2.40
N LYS A 115 10.72 9.79 -1.30
CA LYS A 115 11.37 8.53 -0.93
C LYS A 115 10.33 7.43 -0.70
N LEU A 116 9.24 7.73 0.00
CA LEU A 116 8.14 6.77 0.20
C LEU A 116 7.49 6.36 -1.12
N THR A 117 7.07 7.32 -1.95
CA THR A 117 6.43 6.99 -3.23
C THR A 117 7.39 6.28 -4.19
N GLY A 118 8.67 6.63 -4.17
CA GLY A 118 9.72 5.93 -4.89
C GLY A 118 9.93 4.49 -4.42
N LYS A 119 9.84 4.24 -3.10
CA LYS A 119 9.91 2.87 -2.54
C LYS A 119 8.74 2.02 -3.02
N ILE A 120 7.52 2.56 -2.98
CA ILE A 120 6.31 1.88 -3.48
C ILE A 120 6.46 1.54 -4.97
N ALA A 121 6.93 2.49 -5.77
CA ALA A 121 7.17 2.26 -7.20
C ALA A 121 8.21 1.16 -7.45
N SER A 122 9.34 1.20 -6.72
CA SER A 122 10.39 0.19 -6.83
C SER A 122 9.91 -1.21 -6.40
N ASP A 123 9.11 -1.31 -5.34
CA ASP A 123 8.53 -2.59 -4.91
C ASP A 123 7.56 -3.15 -5.95
N GLY A 124 6.74 -2.29 -6.56
CA GLY A 124 5.85 -2.65 -7.66
C GLY A 124 6.62 -3.16 -8.88
N GLU A 125 7.69 -2.47 -9.27
CA GLU A 125 8.56 -2.86 -10.39
C GLU A 125 9.25 -4.20 -10.13
N ASN A 126 9.86 -4.37 -8.96
CA ASN A 126 10.50 -5.62 -8.56
C ASN A 126 9.51 -6.79 -8.58
N ASN A 127 8.30 -6.59 -8.07
CA ASN A 127 7.26 -7.61 -8.10
C ASN A 127 6.80 -7.94 -9.53
N ASN A 128 6.73 -6.96 -10.42
CA ASN A 128 6.37 -7.18 -11.83
C ASN A 128 7.41 -8.08 -12.55
N VAL A 129 8.70 -7.83 -12.32
CA VAL A 129 9.78 -8.67 -12.89
C VAL A 129 9.66 -10.12 -12.42
N VAL A 130 9.41 -10.32 -11.12
CA VAL A 130 9.17 -11.67 -10.56
C VAL A 130 7.92 -12.30 -11.15
N ASN A 131 6.83 -11.54 -11.27
CA ASN A 131 5.58 -12.02 -11.84
C ASN A 131 5.74 -12.45 -13.31
N SER A 132 6.42 -11.65 -14.13
CA SER A 132 6.69 -12.00 -15.54
C SER A 132 7.51 -13.30 -15.69
N SER A 133 8.48 -13.50 -14.79
CA SER A 133 9.26 -14.75 -14.73
C SER A 133 8.38 -15.94 -14.33
N ASN A 134 7.51 -15.75 -13.33
CA ASN A 134 6.56 -16.76 -12.89
C ASN A 134 5.50 -17.11 -13.95
N GLU A 135 5.02 -16.13 -14.72
CA GLU A 135 4.11 -16.35 -15.85
C GLU A 135 4.78 -17.18 -16.94
N THR A 136 6.04 -16.88 -17.26
CA THR A 136 6.82 -17.65 -18.24
C THR A 136 7.01 -19.10 -17.78
N LEU A 137 7.37 -19.28 -16.50
CA LEU A 137 7.51 -20.60 -15.89
C LEU A 137 6.17 -21.36 -15.88
N TYR A 138 5.09 -20.70 -15.49
CA TYR A 138 3.75 -21.26 -15.48
C TYR A 138 3.35 -21.75 -16.87
N ASN A 139 3.53 -20.91 -17.90
CA ASN A 139 3.21 -21.27 -19.27
C ASN A 139 4.04 -22.47 -19.75
N SER A 140 5.33 -22.52 -19.41
CA SER A 140 6.19 -23.66 -19.75
C SER A 140 5.69 -24.96 -19.10
N VAL A 141 5.38 -24.93 -17.80
CA VAL A 141 4.87 -26.09 -17.06
C VAL A 141 3.49 -26.51 -17.59
N TYR A 142 2.63 -25.54 -17.92
CA TYR A 142 1.32 -25.78 -18.49
C TYR A 142 1.41 -26.43 -19.87
N SER A 143 2.32 -25.98 -20.74
CA SER A 143 2.58 -26.61 -22.03
C SER A 143 3.13 -28.04 -21.88
N GLU A 144 4.02 -28.28 -20.92
CA GLU A 144 4.52 -29.64 -20.63
C GLU A 144 3.40 -30.56 -20.13
N TYR A 145 2.53 -30.05 -19.25
CA TYR A 145 1.35 -30.77 -18.78
C TYR A 145 0.43 -31.15 -19.95
N GLN A 146 0.14 -30.21 -20.84
CA GLN A 146 -0.67 -30.48 -22.05
C GLN A 146 0.01 -31.44 -23.02
N SER A 147 1.34 -31.46 -23.09
CA SER A 147 2.06 -32.44 -23.92
C SER A 147 2.01 -33.87 -23.35
N LYS A 148 1.98 -34.03 -22.02
CA LYS A 148 1.99 -35.35 -21.36
C LYS A 148 0.60 -35.92 -21.12
N SER A 149 -0.33 -35.06 -20.70
CA SER A 149 -1.66 -35.44 -20.25
C SER A 149 -2.77 -34.85 -21.12
N GLY A 150 -2.41 -33.94 -22.04
CA GLY A 150 -3.37 -33.39 -22.98
C GLY A 150 -3.75 -34.41 -24.03
N VAL A 151 -5.01 -34.36 -24.42
CA VAL A 151 -5.55 -35.18 -25.49
C VAL A 151 -5.32 -34.44 -26.81
N ASN A 152 -4.59 -35.05 -27.73
CA ASN A 152 -4.45 -34.51 -29.07
C ASN A 152 -5.65 -34.93 -29.92
N THR A 153 -6.62 -34.03 -30.07
CA THR A 153 -7.87 -34.27 -30.83
C THR A 153 -7.62 -34.71 -32.27
N ASN A 154 -6.48 -34.34 -32.88
CA ASN A 154 -6.14 -34.80 -34.22
C ASN A 154 -5.65 -36.25 -34.23
N GLU A 155 -4.88 -36.67 -33.23
CA GLU A 155 -4.52 -38.09 -33.07
C GLU A 155 -5.73 -38.94 -32.70
N GLU A 156 -6.60 -38.46 -31.81
CA GLU A 156 -7.85 -39.15 -31.52
C GLU A 156 -8.75 -39.25 -32.75
N LEU A 157 -8.88 -38.19 -33.55
CA LEU A 157 -9.65 -38.20 -34.79
C LEU A 157 -9.05 -39.17 -35.83
N ALA A 158 -7.73 -39.19 -35.98
CA ALA A 158 -7.05 -40.13 -36.87
C ALA A 158 -7.28 -41.58 -36.43
N ALA A 159 -7.15 -41.86 -35.13
CA ALA A 159 -7.47 -43.16 -34.56
C ALA A 159 -8.95 -43.53 -34.80
N LEU A 160 -9.87 -42.57 -34.62
CA LEU A 160 -11.30 -42.76 -34.83
C LEU A 160 -11.63 -43.08 -36.29
N ILE A 161 -11.04 -42.36 -37.25
CA ILE A 161 -11.17 -42.65 -38.69
C ILE A 161 -10.62 -44.06 -39.01
N GLN A 162 -9.49 -44.44 -38.41
CA GLN A 162 -8.91 -45.77 -38.60
C GLN A 162 -9.78 -46.88 -38.01
N TYR A 163 -10.37 -46.67 -36.83
CA TYR A 163 -11.35 -47.57 -36.24
C TYR A 163 -12.61 -47.69 -37.10
N GLN A 164 -13.12 -46.57 -37.63
CA GLN A 164 -14.28 -46.57 -38.53
C GLN A 164 -14.00 -47.33 -39.83
N SER A 165 -12.82 -47.12 -40.43
CA SER A 165 -12.38 -47.84 -41.63
C SER A 165 -12.23 -49.34 -41.39
N SER A 166 -11.59 -49.72 -40.28
CA SER A 166 -11.39 -51.12 -39.89
C SER A 166 -12.72 -51.81 -39.61
N TYR A 167 -13.65 -51.12 -38.95
CA TYR A 167 -14.99 -51.62 -38.70
C TYR A 167 -15.78 -51.82 -40.00
N GLY A 168 -15.69 -50.87 -40.94
CA GLY A 168 -16.29 -51.01 -42.26
C GLY A 168 -15.72 -52.19 -43.06
N ALA A 169 -14.41 -52.42 -42.99
CA ALA A 169 -13.77 -53.59 -43.60
C ALA A 169 -14.22 -54.91 -42.95
N ALA A 170 -14.27 -54.97 -41.62
CA ALA A 170 -14.75 -56.14 -40.89
C ALA A 170 -16.21 -56.46 -41.21
N ALA A 171 -17.09 -55.44 -41.25
CA ALA A 171 -18.49 -55.61 -41.63
C ALA A 171 -18.63 -56.18 -43.05
N LYS A 172 -17.79 -55.74 -43.99
CA LYS A 172 -17.80 -56.24 -45.38
C LYS A 172 -17.32 -57.69 -45.48
N ILE A 173 -16.34 -58.08 -44.67
CA ILE A 173 -15.90 -59.48 -44.55
C ILE A 173 -17.05 -60.33 -44.00
N VAL A 174 -17.72 -59.90 -42.93
CA VAL A 174 -18.88 -60.60 -42.36
C VAL A 174 -19.97 -60.77 -43.41
N SER A 175 -20.35 -59.70 -44.12
CA SER A 175 -21.34 -59.79 -45.19
C SER A 175 -20.93 -60.73 -46.32
N THR A 176 -19.64 -60.80 -46.64
CA THR A 176 -19.12 -61.72 -47.66
C THR A 176 -19.18 -63.17 -47.16
N VAL A 177 -18.90 -63.41 -45.88
CA VAL A 177 -19.04 -64.72 -45.24
C VAL A 177 -20.51 -65.13 -45.19
N ASP A 178 -21.43 -64.23 -44.83
CA ASP A 178 -22.87 -64.47 -44.87
C ASP A 178 -23.34 -64.84 -46.28
N GLN A 179 -22.89 -64.11 -47.31
CA GLN A 179 -23.18 -64.43 -48.71
C GLN A 179 -22.61 -65.80 -49.14
N MET A 180 -21.42 -66.17 -48.66
CA MET A 180 -20.85 -67.50 -48.91
C MET A 180 -21.66 -68.59 -48.20
N LEU A 181 -22.09 -68.36 -46.96
CA LEU A 181 -22.95 -69.29 -46.21
C LEU A 181 -24.31 -69.47 -46.89
N ASP A 182 -24.94 -68.39 -47.33
CA ASP A 182 -26.21 -68.43 -48.08
C ASP A 182 -26.05 -69.18 -49.40
N THR A 183 -24.94 -68.98 -50.13
CA THR A 183 -24.66 -69.71 -51.38
C THR A 183 -24.46 -71.21 -51.12
N LEU A 184 -23.72 -71.57 -50.06
CA LEU A 184 -23.51 -72.97 -49.68
C LEU A 184 -24.81 -73.66 -49.24
N LEU A 185 -25.69 -72.93 -48.54
CA LEU A 185 -27.00 -73.43 -48.15
C LEU A 185 -27.97 -73.52 -49.35
N GLY A 186 -27.90 -72.58 -50.29
CA GLY A 186 -28.69 -72.58 -51.54
C GLY A 186 -28.27 -73.67 -52.54
N LEU A 187 -27.03 -74.15 -52.49
CA LEU A 187 -26.55 -75.30 -53.29
C LEU A 187 -26.98 -76.66 -52.73
N LYS A 188 -27.56 -76.70 -51.51
CA LYS A 188 -28.13 -77.90 -50.90
C LYS A 188 -29.65 -77.96 -51.08
N SER A 189 -30.12 -77.76 -52.32
CA SER A 189 -31.47 -78.11 -52.75
C SER A 189 -31.47 -78.72 -54.13
#